data_AF-A0AA47ERQ3-F1
#
_entry.id   AF-A0AA47ERQ3-F1
#
_cell.length_a   1.000
_cell.length_b   1.000
_cell.length_c   1.000
_cell.angle_alpha   90.00
_cell.angle_beta   90.00
_cell.angle_gamma   90.00
#
_symmetry.space_group_name_H-M   'P 1'
#
loop_
_entity.id
_entity.type
_entity.pdbx_description
1 polymer ?
#
loop_
_entity_poly.entity_id
_entity_poly.type
_entity_poly.pdbx_seq_one_letter_code
_entity_poly.pdbx_strand_id
1 'polypeptide(L)'
;MGHSSREALPPSARGNGRTLSDTIRQVQRSTGGQILSAERVPFDGGNLNRVKYMLDGRVHTVYESEQMQPPPPRRPAPPDAPPRDDNQ
;
A
#
# COMPACT_ATOMS: atom_id res chain seq x y z
N MET A 1 -41.72 7.30 -10.08
CA MET A 1 -40.52 6.44 -10.12
C MET A 1 -39.30 7.35 -10.16
N GLY A 2 -38.44 7.30 -9.14
CA GLY A 2 -37.23 8.12 -9.05
C GLY A 2 -36.05 7.22 -8.71
N HIS A 3 -35.06 7.19 -9.60
CA HIS A 3 -33.80 6.50 -9.41
C HIS A 3 -32.86 7.33 -8.51
N SER A 4 -31.90 6.63 -7.91
CA SER A 4 -30.55 7.10 -7.55
C SER A 4 -30.35 7.67 -6.16
N SER A 5 -29.78 6.83 -5.28
CA SER A 5 -28.55 7.15 -4.53
C SER A 5 -28.03 5.84 -3.92
N ARG A 6 -27.48 4.95 -4.76
CA ARG A 6 -26.48 4.01 -4.27
C ARG A 6 -25.23 4.85 -4.06
N GLU A 7 -25.13 5.44 -2.88
CA GLU A 7 -23.97 6.17 -2.42
C GLU A 7 -22.78 5.21 -2.51
N ALA A 8 -22.02 5.35 -3.61
CA ALA A 8 -20.80 4.63 -3.82
C ALA A 8 -19.82 5.17 -2.78
N LEU A 9 -19.78 4.49 -1.63
CA LEU A 9 -18.76 4.69 -0.61
C LEU A 9 -17.41 4.77 -1.32
N PRO A 10 -16.64 5.86 -1.17
CA PRO A 10 -15.32 5.94 -1.80
C PRO A 10 -14.49 4.76 -1.25
N PRO A 11 -13.82 3.95 -2.09
CA PRO A 11 -12.94 2.87 -1.62
C PRO A 11 -11.70 3.38 -0.89
N SER A 12 -11.61 4.68 -0.58
CA SER A 12 -10.47 5.31 0.09
C SER A 12 -10.49 5.18 1.62
N ALA A 13 -11.49 4.52 2.21
CA ALA A 13 -11.62 4.34 3.67
C ALA A 13 -11.25 2.93 4.18
N ARG A 14 -10.54 2.12 3.39
CA ARG A 14 -10.01 0.82 3.82
C ARG A 14 -8.50 0.90 4.05
N GLY A 15 -8.12 1.26 5.27
CA GLY A 15 -6.80 0.96 5.84
C GLY A 15 -5.62 1.73 5.22
N ASN A 16 -5.52 3.04 5.48
CA ASN A 16 -4.39 3.87 5.04
C ASN A 16 -3.13 3.71 5.94
N GLY A 17 -2.99 2.56 6.62
CA GLY A 17 -1.81 2.17 7.37
C GLY A 17 -0.94 1.24 6.53
N ARG A 18 0.38 1.38 6.61
CA ARG A 18 1.31 0.56 5.82
C ARG A 18 1.27 -0.88 6.34
N THR A 19 0.58 -1.75 5.61
CA THR A 19 0.44 -3.15 5.99
C THR A 19 1.74 -3.92 5.74
N LEU A 20 1.90 -5.09 6.37
CA LEU A 20 3.03 -5.99 6.11
C LEU A 20 3.13 -6.35 4.62
N SER A 21 2.00 -6.59 3.96
CA SER A 21 1.95 -6.91 2.52
C SER A 21 2.38 -5.74 1.65
N ASP A 22 2.04 -4.51 2.01
CA ASP A 22 2.49 -3.30 1.30
C ASP A 22 4.01 -3.16 1.40
N THR A 23 4.54 -3.33 2.61
CA THR A 23 5.99 -3.31 2.88
C THR A 23 6.74 -4.36 2.05
N ILE A 24 6.23 -5.60 2.00
CA ILE A 24 6.81 -6.69 1.18
C ILE A 24 6.87 -6.28 -0.30
N ARG A 25 5.75 -5.81 -0.85
CA ARG A 25 5.66 -5.42 -2.27
C ARG A 25 6.60 -4.26 -2.59
N GLN A 26 6.72 -3.30 -1.68
CA GLN A 26 7.63 -2.18 -1.83
C GLN A 26 9.10 -2.60 -1.81
N VAL A 27 9.49 -3.47 -0.87
CA VAL A 27 10.86 -4.01 -0.80
C VAL A 27 11.18 -4.76 -2.09
N GLN A 28 10.32 -5.69 -2.51
CA GLN A 28 10.51 -6.42 -3.76
C GLN A 28 10.62 -5.49 -4.98
N ARG A 29 9.80 -4.44 -5.07
CA ARG A 29 9.83 -3.48 -6.18
C ARG A 29 11.08 -2.58 -6.15
N SER A 30 11.49 -2.13 -4.97
CA SER A 30 12.55 -1.13 -4.83
C SER A 30 13.94 -1.75 -4.86
N THR A 31 14.09 -2.95 -4.30
CA THR A 31 15.39 -3.63 -4.19
C THR A 31 15.55 -4.77 -5.19
N GLY A 32 14.43 -5.35 -5.68
CA GLY A 32 14.48 -6.60 -6.47
C GLY A 32 14.94 -7.82 -5.64
N GLY A 33 15.11 -7.66 -4.33
CA GLY A 33 15.65 -8.68 -3.45
C GLY A 33 14.64 -9.78 -3.10
N GLN A 34 15.15 -10.97 -2.81
CA GLN A 34 14.33 -12.10 -2.36
C GLN A 34 13.93 -11.90 -0.89
N ILE A 35 12.63 -12.00 -0.59
CA ILE A 35 12.15 -11.95 0.79
C ILE A 35 12.47 -13.26 1.50
N LEU A 36 13.10 -13.15 2.67
CA LEU A 36 13.45 -14.28 3.52
C LEU A 36 12.49 -14.44 4.69
N SER A 37 12.09 -13.32 5.29
CA SER A 37 11.11 -13.29 6.39
C SER A 37 10.34 -11.97 6.35
N ALA A 38 9.08 -12.00 6.74
CA ALA A 38 8.25 -10.83 6.91
C ALA A 38 7.30 -11.06 8.08
N GLU A 39 7.47 -10.29 9.15
CA GLU A 39 6.72 -10.46 10.39
C GLU A 39 6.35 -9.11 11.00
N ARG A 40 5.31 -9.11 11.84
CA ARG A 40 4.97 -7.96 12.67
C ARG A 40 5.59 -8.13 14.04
N VAL A 41 6.38 -7.15 14.46
CA VAL A 41 7.06 -7.14 15.75
C VAL A 41 6.44 -6.06 16.65
N PRO A 42 6.16 -6.36 17.93
CA PRO A 42 5.71 -5.33 18.87
C PRO A 42 6.83 -4.30 19.08
N PHE A 43 6.50 -3.03 18.99
CA PHE A 43 7.43 -1.91 19.15
C PHE A 43 6.69 -0.68 19.68
N ASP A 44 7.15 -0.12 20.79
CA ASP A 44 6.66 1.12 21.41
C ASP A 44 5.12 1.22 21.51
N GLY A 45 4.49 0.20 22.12
CA GLY A 45 3.03 0.16 22.29
C GLY A 45 2.22 -0.09 21.00
N GLY A 46 2.88 -0.30 19.87
CA GLY A 46 2.27 -0.67 18.59
C GLY A 46 2.95 -1.88 17.95
N ASN A 47 2.67 -2.09 16.66
CA ASN A 47 3.37 -3.08 15.84
C ASN A 47 4.15 -2.37 14.74
N LEU A 48 5.26 -2.98 14.36
CA LEU A 48 6.12 -2.56 13.26
C LEU A 48 6.34 -3.75 12.31
N ASN A 49 6.34 -3.50 11.02
CA ASN A 49 6.65 -4.49 10.00
C ASN A 49 8.16 -4.67 9.93
N ARG A 50 8.64 -5.89 10.16
CA ARG A 50 10.04 -6.29 9.99
C ARG A 50 10.15 -7.20 8.78
N VAL A 51 10.86 -6.77 7.75
CA VAL A 51 11.08 -7.55 6.52
C VAL A 51 12.56 -7.80 6.34
N LYS A 52 12.95 -9.06 6.26
CA LYS A 52 14.30 -9.50 5.90
C LYS A 52 14.33 -9.90 4.44
N TYR A 53 15.31 -9.41 3.70
CA TYR A 53 15.49 -9.75 2.29
C TYR A 53 16.96 -9.95 1.95
N MET A 54 17.22 -10.74 0.93
CA MET A 54 18.54 -10.94 0.34
C MET A 54 18.72 -9.99 -0.83
N LEU A 55 19.80 -9.22 -0.81
CA LEU A 55 20.24 -8.37 -1.90
C LEU A 55 21.76 -8.49 -2.00
N ASP A 56 22.28 -8.75 -3.21
CA ASP A 56 23.73 -8.81 -3.47
C ASP A 56 24.47 -9.80 -2.54
N GLY A 57 23.85 -10.95 -2.23
CA GLY A 57 24.41 -11.95 -1.31
C GLY A 57 24.42 -11.54 0.17
N ARG A 58 23.83 -10.40 0.52
CA ARG A 58 23.75 -9.89 1.90
C ARG A 58 22.31 -9.84 2.37
N VAL A 59 22.12 -10.08 3.67
CA VAL A 59 20.80 -9.99 4.30
C VAL A 59 20.58 -8.58 4.82
N HIS A 60 19.52 -7.95 4.36
CA HIS A 60 19.07 -6.63 4.79
C HIS A 60 17.76 -6.76 5.57
N THR A 61 17.57 -5.89 6.57
CA THR A 61 16.34 -5.84 7.36
C THR A 61 15.74 -4.43 7.26
N VAL A 62 14.47 -4.37 6.88
CA VAL A 62 13.65 -3.15 6.85
C VAL A 62 12.69 -3.17 8.03
N TYR A 63 12.54 -2.01 8.67
CA TYR A 63 11.65 -1.77 9.78
C TYR A 63 10.71 -0.62 9.41
N GLU A 64 9.40 -0.91 9.30
CA GLU A 64 8.40 0.09 8.95
C GLU A 64 7.26 0.10 9.97
N SER A 65 7.15 1.17 10.75
CA SER A 65 6.04 1.35 11.67
C SER A 65 4.73 1.50 10.91
N GLU A 66 3.63 0.98 11.46
CA GLU A 66 2.27 1.19 10.92
C GLU A 66 1.79 2.65 10.99
N GLN A 67 2.63 3.58 11.47
CA GLN A 67 2.34 5.02 11.51
C GLN A 67 1.77 5.46 10.15
N MET A 68 0.56 6.01 10.20
CA MET A 68 -0.18 6.53 9.06
C MET A 68 0.71 7.51 8.28
N GLN A 69 1.39 7.04 7.23
CA GLN A 69 1.99 7.96 6.29
C GLN A 69 0.85 8.70 5.59
N PRO A 70 0.92 10.03 5.45
CA PRO A 70 0.01 10.74 4.57
C PRO A 70 0.12 10.12 3.18
N PRO A 71 -1.02 9.91 2.48
CA PRO A 71 -1.00 9.30 1.15
C PRO A 71 -0.02 10.07 0.25
N PRO A 72 0.75 9.38 -0.62
CA PRO A 72 1.60 10.07 -1.58
C PRO A 72 0.73 11.05 -2.37
N PRO A 73 1.21 12.27 -2.68
CA PRO A 73 0.42 13.25 -3.39
C PRO A 73 -0.06 12.61 -4.70
N ARG A 74 -1.37 12.37 -4.80
CA ARG A 74 -1.99 11.93 -6.04
C ARG A 74 -1.69 13.02 -7.05
N ARG A 75 -0.81 12.76 -8.03
CA ARG A 75 -0.70 13.63 -9.20
C ARG A 75 -2.12 13.79 -9.75
N PRO A 76 -2.63 15.02 -9.93
CA PRO A 76 -3.96 15.20 -10.50
C PRO A 76 -3.98 14.52 -11.87
N ALA A 77 -4.96 13.64 -12.09
CA ALA A 77 -5.19 13.09 -13.41
C ALA A 77 -5.48 14.27 -14.38
N PRO A 78 -4.95 14.25 -15.61
CA PRO A 78 -5.29 15.27 -16.60
C PRO A 78 -6.82 15.26 -16.82
N PRO A 79 -7.47 16.43 -16.91
CA PRO A 79 -8.93 16.56 -16.97
C PRO A 79 -9.57 16.09 -18.30
N ASP A 80 -8.86 15.32 -19.12
CA ASP A 80 -9.25 14.94 -20.47
C ASP A 80 -9.12 13.43 -20.67
N ALA A 81 -9.89 12.65 -19.93
CA ALA A 81 -10.18 11.27 -20.30
C ALA A 81 -11.66 11.24 -20.74
N PRO A 82 -11.96 10.94 -22.01
CA PRO A 82 -13.34 10.90 -22.48
C PRO A 82 -14.14 9.83 -21.71
N PRO A 83 -15.45 10.04 -21.49
CA PRO A 83 -16.28 9.08 -20.80
C PRO A 83 -16.19 7.75 -21.55
N ARG A 84 -15.67 6.73 -20.86
CA ARG A 84 -15.66 5.37 -21.38
C ARG A 84 -17.12 4.93 -21.45
N ASP A 85 -17.65 4.93 -22.67
CA ASP A 85 -18.96 4.39 -23.01
C ASP A 85 -19.00 2.94 -22.52
N ASP A 86 -19.78 2.72 -21.45
CA ASP A 86 -19.99 1.43 -20.82
C ASP A 86 -20.87 0.59 -21.77
N ASN A 87 -20.22 -0.33 -22.46
CA ASN A 87 -20.81 -1.22 -23.47
C ASN A 87 -21.89 -2.14 -22.87
N GLN A 88 -23.12 -2.00 -23.37
CA GLN A 88 -24.26 -2.93 -23.17
C GLN A 88 -23.94 -4.37 -23.58
#